data_AF-A0A5C6FQ17-F1
#
_entry.id   AF-A0A5C6FQ17-F1
#
_cell.length_a   1.000
_cell.length_b   1.000
_cell.length_c   1.000
_cell.angle_alpha   90.00
_cell.angle_beta   90.00
_cell.angle_gamma   90.00
#
_symmetry.space_group_name_H-M   'P 1'
#
loop_
_entity.id
_entity.type
_entity.pdbx_description
1 polymer ?
#
loop_
_entity_poly.entity_id
_entity_poly.type
_entity_poly.pdbx_seq_one_letter_code
_entity_poly.pdbx_strand_id
1 'polypeptide(L)'
;MNLDDLKVVWDSQDDKPMYVLDADAVNASIKGQTESVQTMTDVFDFVHIGVLLFVAIMSSIKRMVTSNHLDGLDIFTVVAMPVVAIIASVGLVRIRRKRQKQESAFPESILGDLNKAIFQIDYKRIRFQRFPYWFGCPLAIIMVLNLARTEFRFDDLTGKNAIAIGLSFVLAMAVCYVAMWWEKRSVIGSLRSSLVGVRDKLIGQE
;
A
#
# COMPACT_ATOMS: atom_id res chain seq x y z
N MET A 1 45.24 -44.65 -18.27
CA MET A 1 44.07 -43.76 -18.49
C MET A 1 44.57 -42.61 -19.34
N ASN A 2 44.01 -42.45 -20.55
CA ASN A 2 44.39 -41.37 -21.46
C ASN A 2 43.71 -40.07 -21.02
N LEU A 3 44.44 -38.95 -21.13
CA LEU A 3 43.94 -37.61 -20.80
C LEU A 3 42.75 -37.20 -21.68
N ASP A 4 42.63 -37.78 -22.87
CA ASP A 4 41.52 -37.54 -23.79
C ASP A 4 40.19 -38.10 -23.24
N ASP A 5 40.21 -39.22 -22.52
CA ASP A 5 39.01 -39.79 -21.89
C ASP A 5 38.51 -38.91 -20.73
N LEU A 6 39.42 -38.21 -20.05
CA LEU A 6 39.09 -37.27 -18.98
C LEU A 6 38.47 -35.96 -19.51
N LYS A 7 38.89 -35.50 -20.69
CA LYS A 7 38.28 -34.35 -21.36
C LYS A 7 36.86 -34.64 -21.83
N VAL A 8 36.60 -35.82 -22.36
CA VAL A 8 35.25 -36.21 -22.80
C VAL A 8 34.26 -36.22 -21.63
N VAL A 9 34.67 -36.68 -20.44
CA VAL A 9 33.81 -36.63 -19.25
C VAL A 9 33.61 -35.18 -18.78
N TRP A 10 34.64 -34.33 -18.82
CA TRP A 10 34.55 -32.92 -18.43
C TRP A 10 33.63 -32.13 -19.38
N ASP A 11 33.80 -32.30 -20.69
CA ASP A 11 32.94 -31.64 -21.70
C ASP A 11 31.50 -32.18 -21.67
N SER A 12 31.29 -33.45 -21.30
CA SER A 12 29.94 -34.02 -21.17
C SER A 12 29.17 -33.54 -19.94
N GLN A 13 29.84 -32.92 -18.96
CA GLN A 13 29.17 -32.31 -17.80
C GLN A 13 28.83 -30.83 -18.01
N ASP A 14 29.46 -30.15 -18.98
CA ASP A 14 29.17 -28.76 -19.34
C ASP A 14 27.99 -28.59 -20.32
N ASP A 15 27.46 -29.69 -20.88
CA ASP A 15 26.36 -29.68 -21.86
C ASP A 15 24.96 -29.73 -21.21
N LYS A 16 24.87 -29.61 -19.89
CA LYS A 16 23.61 -29.24 -19.24
C LYS A 16 23.54 -27.72 -19.28
N PRO A 17 22.55 -27.09 -19.94
CA PRO A 17 22.44 -25.65 -19.93
C PRO A 17 22.38 -25.19 -18.47
N MET A 18 23.43 -24.50 -18.03
CA MET A 18 23.59 -23.88 -16.70
C MET A 18 22.49 -22.84 -16.39
N TYR A 19 21.53 -22.69 -17.31
CA TYR A 19 20.37 -21.81 -17.35
C TYR A 19 19.04 -22.56 -17.47
N VAL A 20 18.93 -23.80 -16.97
CA VAL A 20 17.61 -24.26 -16.55
C VAL A 20 17.28 -23.49 -15.26
N LEU A 21 16.88 -22.22 -15.45
CA LEU A 21 16.12 -21.49 -14.44
C LEU A 21 14.99 -22.43 -14.07
N ASP A 22 15.09 -22.98 -12.87
CA ASP A 22 14.11 -23.89 -12.32
C ASP A 22 12.78 -23.12 -12.31
N ALA A 23 11.96 -23.42 -13.32
CA ALA A 23 10.73 -22.70 -13.58
C ALA A 23 9.81 -22.80 -12.36
N ASP A 24 9.90 -23.90 -11.62
CA ASP A 24 9.16 -24.13 -10.38
C ASP A 24 9.72 -23.28 -9.23
N ALA A 25 11.05 -23.13 -9.11
CA ALA A 25 11.66 -22.25 -8.12
C ALA A 25 11.36 -20.76 -8.38
N VAL A 26 11.37 -20.35 -9.64
CA VAL A 26 11.00 -18.99 -10.06
C VAL A 26 9.51 -18.74 -9.81
N ASN A 27 8.65 -19.70 -10.16
CA ASN A 27 7.22 -19.61 -9.94
C ASN A 27 6.87 -19.60 -8.45
N ALA A 28 7.54 -20.42 -7.63
CA ALA A 28 7.40 -20.41 -6.17
C ALA A 28 7.87 -19.08 -5.56
N SER A 29 8.97 -18.50 -6.04
CA SER A 29 9.45 -17.18 -5.62
C SER A 29 8.44 -16.07 -5.96
N ILE A 30 7.91 -16.09 -7.19
CA ILE A 30 6.89 -15.15 -7.67
C ILE A 30 5.61 -15.28 -6.86
N LYS A 31 5.15 -16.52 -6.62
CA LYS A 31 3.95 -16.81 -5.84
C LYS A 31 4.10 -16.34 -4.40
N GLY A 32 5.23 -16.64 -3.75
CA GLY A 32 5.51 -16.18 -2.40
C GLY A 32 5.56 -14.65 -2.28
N GLN A 33 6.15 -13.96 -3.26
CA GLN A 33 6.16 -12.48 -3.29
C GLN A 33 4.76 -11.91 -3.56
N THR A 34 3.98 -12.53 -4.44
CA THR A 34 2.61 -12.14 -4.76
C THR A 34 1.70 -12.32 -3.54
N GLU A 35 1.79 -13.45 -2.85
CA GLU A 35 1.09 -13.71 -1.60
C GLU A 35 1.48 -12.71 -0.52
N SER A 36 2.78 -12.43 -0.34
CA SER A 36 3.26 -11.41 0.61
C SER A 36 2.67 -10.02 0.30
N VAL A 37 2.67 -9.61 -0.97
CA VAL A 37 2.08 -8.35 -1.42
C VAL A 37 0.57 -8.32 -1.18
N GLN A 38 -0.11 -9.45 -1.40
CA GLN A 38 -1.55 -9.59 -1.16
C GLN A 38 -1.87 -9.48 0.34
N THR A 39 -1.14 -10.20 1.20
CA THR A 39 -1.31 -10.14 2.65
C THR A 39 -1.05 -8.72 3.17
N MET A 40 0.01 -8.07 2.70
CA MET A 40 0.32 -6.69 3.07
C MET A 40 -0.78 -5.72 2.64
N THR A 41 -1.31 -5.87 1.42
CA THR A 41 -2.41 -5.04 0.92
C THR A 41 -3.69 -5.26 1.73
N ASP A 42 -3.94 -6.49 2.17
CA ASP A 42 -5.07 -6.83 3.01
C ASP A 42 -4.96 -6.26 4.41
N VAL A 43 -3.80 -6.41 5.05
CA VAL A 43 -3.51 -5.79 6.34
C VAL A 43 -3.66 -4.27 6.25
N PHE A 44 -3.13 -3.65 5.20
CA PHE A 44 -3.25 -2.21 4.99
C PHE A 44 -4.70 -1.76 4.87
N ASP A 45 -5.51 -2.48 4.08
CA ASP A 45 -6.94 -2.17 3.93
C ASP A 45 -7.71 -2.33 5.26
N PHE A 46 -7.40 -3.36 6.05
CA PHE A 46 -8.00 -3.57 7.37
C PHE A 46 -7.60 -2.49 8.37
N VAL A 47 -6.32 -2.17 8.46
CA VAL A 47 -5.81 -1.11 9.34
C VAL A 47 -6.45 0.22 8.95
N HIS A 48 -6.57 0.52 7.66
CA HIS A 48 -7.13 1.77 7.19
C HIS A 48 -8.63 1.89 7.53
N ILE A 49 -9.42 0.83 7.33
CA ILE A 49 -10.82 0.80 7.77
C ILE A 49 -10.91 0.94 9.30
N GLY A 50 -10.04 0.25 10.04
CA GLY A 50 -9.98 0.32 11.50
C GLY A 50 -9.70 1.73 12.02
N VAL A 51 -8.74 2.44 11.42
CA VAL A 51 -8.42 3.83 11.76
C VAL A 51 -9.61 4.76 11.50
N LEU A 52 -10.27 4.63 10.34
CA LEU A 52 -11.44 5.44 10.02
C LEU A 52 -12.60 5.20 11.00
N LEU A 53 -12.87 3.94 11.33
CA LEU A 53 -13.88 3.59 12.34
C LEU A 53 -13.50 4.11 13.73
N PHE A 54 -12.23 3.99 14.12
CA PHE A 54 -11.73 4.53 15.38
C PHE A 54 -11.94 6.03 15.47
N VAL A 55 -11.59 6.78 14.42
CA VAL A 55 -11.84 8.23 14.34
C VAL A 55 -13.33 8.53 14.46
N ALA A 56 -14.20 7.79 13.76
CA ALA A 56 -15.64 7.99 13.84
C ALA A 56 -16.19 7.77 15.26
N ILE A 57 -15.74 6.72 15.94
CA ILE A 57 -16.16 6.37 17.31
C ILE A 57 -15.66 7.42 18.30
N MET A 58 -14.37 7.77 18.26
CA MET A 58 -13.78 8.73 19.20
C MET A 58 -14.40 10.12 19.08
N SER A 59 -14.64 10.60 17.85
CA SER A 59 -15.34 11.87 17.61
C SER A 59 -16.77 11.84 18.15
N SER A 60 -17.46 10.69 18.07
CA SER A 60 -18.82 10.50 18.60
C SER A 60 -18.85 10.44 20.13
N ILE A 61 -17.85 9.84 20.78
CA ILE A 61 -17.74 9.81 22.25
C ILE A 61 -17.47 11.22 22.77
N LYS A 62 -16.57 11.97 22.14
CA LYS A 62 -16.27 13.36 22.52
C LYS A 62 -17.53 14.23 22.56
N ARG A 63 -18.46 14.02 21.62
CA ARG A 63 -19.78 14.67 21.61
C ARG A 63 -20.61 14.36 22.85
N MET A 64 -20.71 13.07 23.20
CA MET A 64 -21.54 12.64 24.32
C MET A 64 -21.02 13.22 25.65
N VAL A 65 -19.70 13.35 25.80
CA VAL A 65 -19.07 13.85 27.01
C VAL A 65 -19.10 15.39 27.10
N THR A 66 -18.94 16.10 25.98
CA THR A 66 -18.81 17.58 25.94
C THR A 66 -20.15 18.28 25.69
N SER A 67 -21.25 17.70 26.18
CA SER A 67 -22.59 18.28 26.05
C SER A 67 -22.69 19.55 26.90
N ASN A 68 -22.61 20.74 26.29
CA ASN A 68 -23.53 21.84 26.63
C ASN A 68 -23.55 23.03 25.65
N HIS A 69 -22.53 23.31 24.83
CA HIS A 69 -22.60 24.36 23.80
C HIS A 69 -22.04 23.84 22.47
N LEU A 70 -22.88 23.84 21.43
CA LEU A 70 -22.48 23.47 20.07
C LEU A 70 -22.21 24.75 19.28
N ASP A 71 -20.94 25.14 19.16
CA ASP A 71 -20.54 26.08 18.14
C ASP A 71 -20.72 25.44 16.75
N GLY A 72 -21.02 26.24 15.72
CA GLY A 72 -21.25 25.75 14.36
C GLY A 72 -20.11 24.90 13.78
N LEU A 73 -18.88 25.09 14.25
CA LEU A 73 -17.71 24.30 13.87
C LEU A 73 -17.54 23.00 14.68
N ASP A 74 -18.12 22.91 15.89
CA ASP A 74 -18.18 21.64 16.62
C ASP A 74 -19.06 20.64 15.91
N ILE A 75 -20.17 21.09 15.31
CA ILE A 75 -21.04 20.25 14.46
C ILE A 75 -20.23 19.57 13.34
N PHE A 76 -19.24 20.26 12.75
CA PHE A 76 -18.40 19.67 11.71
C PHE A 76 -17.50 18.54 12.26
N THR A 77 -16.80 18.78 13.37
CA THR A 77 -15.89 17.75 13.94
C THR A 77 -16.65 16.56 14.54
N VAL A 78 -17.84 16.82 15.07
CA VAL A 78 -18.66 15.87 15.83
C VAL A 78 -19.61 15.08 14.94
N VAL A 79 -20.12 15.66 13.87
CA VAL A 79 -21.12 15.04 12.99
C VAL A 79 -20.55 14.78 11.61
N ALA A 80 -19.96 15.80 10.96
CA ALA A 80 -19.49 15.63 9.58
C ALA A 80 -18.30 14.67 9.50
N MET A 81 -17.36 14.75 10.45
CA MET A 81 -16.18 13.87 10.46
C MET A 81 -16.50 12.37 10.61
N PRO A 82 -17.32 11.91 11.57
CA PRO A 82 -17.71 10.50 11.65
C PRO A 82 -18.53 10.05 10.44
N VAL A 83 -19.42 10.90 9.91
CA VAL A 83 -20.20 10.57 8.70
C VAL A 83 -19.27 10.36 7.50
N VAL A 84 -18.31 11.26 7.29
CA VAL A 84 -17.31 11.14 6.21
C VAL A 84 -16.44 9.89 6.42
N ALA A 85 -16.01 9.60 7.65
CA ALA A 85 -15.21 8.42 7.96
C ALA A 85 -15.99 7.11 7.71
N ILE A 86 -17.28 7.06 8.03
CA ILE A 86 -18.15 5.92 7.71
C ILE A 86 -18.31 5.77 6.19
N ILE A 87 -18.59 6.86 5.47
CA ILE A 87 -18.71 6.85 3.99
C ILE A 87 -17.40 6.35 3.36
N ALA A 88 -16.25 6.84 3.82
CA ALA A 88 -14.94 6.42 3.36
C ALA A 88 -14.68 4.94 3.64
N SER A 89 -15.03 4.45 4.83
CA SER A 89 -14.93 3.04 5.21
C SER A 89 -15.76 2.14 4.31
N VAL A 90 -17.03 2.50 4.06
CA VAL A 90 -17.91 1.78 3.12
C VAL A 90 -17.35 1.82 1.70
N GLY A 91 -16.80 2.95 1.27
CA GLY A 91 -16.10 3.10 0.00
C GLY A 91 -14.93 2.13 -0.14
N LEU A 92 -14.07 2.03 0.87
CA LEU A 92 -12.93 1.11 0.90
C LEU A 92 -13.37 -0.35 0.83
N VAL A 93 -14.44 -0.73 1.55
CA VAL A 93 -15.01 -2.09 1.48
C VAL A 93 -15.52 -2.40 0.07
N ARG A 94 -16.20 -1.45 -0.59
CA ARG A 94 -16.68 -1.64 -1.98
C ARG A 94 -15.51 -1.81 -2.95
N ILE A 95 -14.46 -1.01 -2.78
CA ILE A 95 -13.24 -1.10 -3.59
C ILE A 95 -12.57 -2.47 -3.39
N ARG A 96 -12.45 -2.94 -2.14
CA ARG A 96 -11.92 -4.28 -1.81
C ARG A 96 -12.74 -5.39 -2.47
N ARG A 97 -14.07 -5.33 -2.38
CA ARG A 97 -14.97 -6.31 -3.04
C ARG A 97 -14.82 -6.29 -4.56
N LYS A 98 -14.69 -5.11 -5.17
CA LYS A 98 -14.46 -4.99 -6.62
C LYS A 98 -13.14 -5.63 -7.03
N ARG A 99 -12.07 -5.44 -6.24
CA ARG A 99 -10.77 -6.09 -6.45
C ARG A 99 -10.90 -7.61 -6.40
N GLN A 100 -11.54 -8.15 -5.37
CA GLN A 100 -11.76 -9.59 -5.21
C GLN A 100 -12.53 -10.21 -6.40
N LYS A 101 -13.56 -9.50 -6.90
CA LYS A 101 -14.29 -9.93 -8.11
C LYS A 101 -13.45 -9.93 -9.38
N GLN A 102 -12.53 -8.97 -9.51
CA GLN A 102 -11.60 -8.92 -10.64
C GLN A 102 -10.53 -10.02 -10.53
N GLU A 103 -10.07 -10.33 -9.32
CA GLU A 103 -9.13 -11.41 -9.05
C GLU A 103 -9.71 -12.81 -9.36
N SER A 104 -11.02 -13.01 -9.17
CA SER A 104 -11.70 -14.27 -9.52
C SER A 104 -12.03 -14.41 -11.02
N ALA A 105 -11.82 -13.36 -11.82
CA ALA A 105 -12.10 -13.39 -13.26
C ALA A 105 -10.89 -13.86 -14.09
N PHE A 106 -9.72 -14.03 -13.46
CA PHE A 106 -8.53 -14.56 -14.13
C PHE A 106 -8.63 -16.08 -14.27
N PRO A 107 -8.26 -16.66 -15.42
CA PRO A 107 -8.26 -18.11 -15.63
C PRO A 107 -7.22 -18.80 -14.75
N GLU A 108 -7.50 -20.04 -14.34
CA GLU A 108 -6.56 -20.93 -13.63
C GLU A 108 -5.52 -21.50 -14.59
N SER A 109 -4.62 -20.64 -15.08
CA SER A 109 -3.49 -21.00 -15.92
C SER A 109 -2.24 -20.23 -15.50
N ILE A 110 -1.04 -20.69 -15.86
CA ILE A 110 0.23 -20.01 -15.52
C ILE A 110 0.22 -18.56 -16.02
N LEU A 111 -0.28 -18.34 -17.23
CA LEU A 111 -0.40 -17.00 -17.83
C LEU A 111 -1.50 -16.17 -17.14
N GLY A 112 -2.57 -16.82 -16.66
CA GLY A 112 -3.61 -16.22 -15.83
C GLY A 112 -3.09 -15.75 -14.46
N ASP A 113 -2.32 -16.59 -13.77
CA ASP A 113 -1.68 -16.28 -12.49
C ASP A 113 -0.67 -15.14 -12.62
N LEU A 114 0.11 -15.12 -13.71
CA LEU A 114 1.06 -14.06 -14.00
C LEU A 114 0.35 -12.71 -14.24
N ASN A 115 -0.74 -12.72 -15.03
CA ASN A 115 -1.55 -11.53 -15.27
C ASN A 115 -2.24 -11.03 -13.99
N LYS A 116 -2.71 -11.96 -13.14
CA LYS A 116 -3.27 -11.65 -11.82
C LYS A 116 -2.23 -10.97 -10.92
N ALA A 117 -1.00 -11.49 -10.88
CA ALA A 117 0.10 -10.89 -10.12
C ALA A 117 0.45 -9.47 -10.63
N ILE A 118 0.55 -9.28 -11.95
CA ILE A 118 0.79 -7.96 -12.56
C ILE A 118 -0.34 -7.00 -12.20
N PHE A 119 -1.60 -7.44 -12.31
CA PHE A 119 -2.77 -6.64 -11.95
C PHE A 119 -2.75 -6.21 -10.48
N GLN A 120 -2.41 -7.11 -9.55
CA GLN A 120 -2.30 -6.80 -8.12
C GLN A 120 -1.20 -5.77 -7.84
N ILE A 121 -0.05 -5.90 -8.51
CA ILE A 121 1.06 -4.95 -8.37
C ILE A 121 0.70 -3.56 -8.91
N ASP A 122 0.09 -3.50 -10.09
CA ASP A 122 -0.35 -2.22 -10.70
C ASP A 122 -1.44 -1.56 -9.85
N TYR A 123 -2.37 -2.35 -9.32
CA TYR A 123 -3.38 -1.88 -8.39
C TYR A 123 -2.76 -1.27 -7.12
N LYS A 124 -1.81 -1.97 -6.48
CA LYS A 124 -1.08 -1.47 -5.30
C LYS A 124 -0.35 -0.16 -5.64
N ARG A 125 0.35 -0.12 -6.78
CA ARG A 125 1.08 1.08 -7.26
C ARG A 125 0.17 2.30 -7.39
N ILE A 126 -1.00 2.16 -8.02
CA ILE A 126 -1.96 3.26 -8.20
C ILE A 126 -2.52 3.70 -6.85
N ARG A 127 -2.85 2.75 -5.97
CA ARG A 127 -3.43 3.04 -4.65
C ARG A 127 -2.44 3.78 -3.76
N PHE A 128 -1.18 3.36 -3.74
CA PHE A 128 -0.10 4.06 -3.04
C PHE A 128 0.13 5.48 -3.55
N GLN A 129 0.01 5.72 -4.86
CA GLN A 129 0.16 7.07 -5.41
C GLN A 129 -0.99 8.01 -5.02
N ARG A 130 -2.21 7.48 -4.89
CA ARG A 130 -3.39 8.27 -4.54
C ARG A 130 -3.56 8.45 -3.04
N PHE A 131 -2.98 7.57 -2.22
CA PHE A 131 -3.10 7.58 -0.76
C PHE A 131 -2.71 8.92 -0.11
N PRO A 132 -1.57 9.56 -0.44
CA PRO A 132 -1.20 10.86 0.14
C PRO A 132 -2.19 11.98 -0.21
N TYR A 133 -2.79 11.95 -1.40
CA TYR A 133 -3.76 12.96 -1.80
C TYR A 133 -5.12 12.74 -1.13
N TRP A 134 -5.54 11.47 -1.03
CA TRP A 134 -6.82 11.13 -0.40
C TRP A 134 -6.80 11.23 1.12
N PHE A 135 -5.65 11.02 1.74
CA PHE A 135 -5.51 11.02 3.21
C PHE A 135 -4.76 12.24 3.73
N GLY A 136 -3.63 12.57 3.11
CA GLY A 136 -2.80 13.70 3.50
C GLY A 136 -3.48 15.05 3.29
N CYS A 137 -4.14 15.29 2.14
CA CYS A 137 -4.80 16.58 1.91
C CYS A 137 -5.94 16.87 2.91
N PRO A 138 -6.92 15.97 3.14
CA PRO A 138 -7.96 16.23 4.12
C PRO A 138 -7.41 16.40 5.53
N LEU A 139 -6.38 15.61 5.90
CA LEU A 139 -5.80 15.68 7.23
C LEU A 139 -5.01 16.98 7.42
N ALA A 140 -4.32 17.47 6.40
CA ALA A 140 -3.67 18.78 6.40
C ALA A 140 -4.71 19.92 6.53
N ILE A 141 -5.83 19.84 5.81
CA ILE A 141 -6.91 20.82 5.92
C ILE A 141 -7.47 20.86 7.35
N ILE A 142 -7.74 19.69 7.94
CA ILE A 142 -8.26 19.57 9.31
C ILE A 142 -7.25 20.10 10.32
N MET A 143 -5.95 19.84 10.11
CA MET A 143 -4.90 20.38 10.95
C MET A 143 -4.89 21.92 10.89
N VAL A 144 -4.92 22.52 9.70
CA VAL A 144 -4.97 23.98 9.51
C VAL A 144 -6.22 24.59 10.15
N LEU A 145 -7.38 23.96 9.97
CA LEU A 145 -8.64 24.42 10.57
C LEU A 145 -8.63 24.36 12.09
N ASN A 146 -8.06 23.31 12.68
CA ASN A 146 -7.90 23.23 14.14
C ASN A 146 -6.94 24.30 14.65
N LEU A 147 -5.83 24.51 13.94
CA LEU A 147 -4.84 25.53 14.27
C LEU A 147 -5.46 26.94 14.28
N ALA A 148 -6.30 27.23 13.28
CA ALA A 148 -7.03 28.50 13.17
C ALA A 148 -8.12 28.71 14.24
N ARG A 149 -8.58 27.64 14.91
CA ARG A 149 -9.69 27.70 15.88
C ARG A 149 -9.23 27.97 17.31
N THR A 150 -8.18 27.30 17.77
CA THR A 150 -7.46 27.75 18.97
C THR A 150 -7.12 29.21 18.73
N GLU A 151 -7.60 30.15 19.55
CA GLU A 151 -7.21 31.57 19.46
C GLU A 151 -5.69 31.63 19.34
N PHE A 152 -5.23 31.76 18.11
CA PHE A 152 -3.87 31.43 17.77
C PHE A 152 -3.05 32.67 18.08
N ARG A 153 -2.82 32.90 19.38
CA ARG A 153 -1.80 33.85 19.82
C ARG A 153 -0.49 33.32 19.27
N PHE A 154 0.18 34.11 18.44
CA PHE A 154 1.51 33.78 17.93
C PHE A 154 2.51 33.46 19.07
N ASP A 155 2.23 33.87 20.32
CA ASP A 155 2.95 33.47 21.53
C ASP A 155 2.89 31.96 21.85
N ASP A 156 1.79 31.27 21.50
CA ASP A 156 1.59 29.84 21.77
C ASP A 156 2.26 28.96 20.70
N LEU A 157 2.53 29.53 19.51
CA LEU A 157 3.37 28.94 18.47
C LEU A 157 4.83 28.79 18.92
N THR A 158 5.29 29.68 19.81
CA THR A 158 6.59 29.57 20.50
C THR A 158 6.54 28.60 21.69
N GLY A 159 5.36 28.11 22.05
CA GLY A 159 5.19 27.04 23.02
C GLY A 159 5.86 25.77 22.50
N LYS A 160 6.86 25.27 23.25
CA LYS A 160 7.65 24.05 22.90
C LYS A 160 6.77 22.87 22.48
N ASN A 161 5.55 22.78 23.01
CA ASN A 161 4.61 21.69 22.74
C ASN A 161 3.94 21.79 21.36
N ALA A 162 3.57 22.99 20.90
CA ALA A 162 2.93 23.18 19.59
C ALA A 162 3.92 22.92 18.44
N ILE A 163 5.16 23.42 18.57
CA ILE A 163 6.24 23.12 17.63
C ILE A 163 6.55 21.62 17.63
N ALA A 164 6.63 20.97 18.79
CA ALA A 164 6.87 19.54 18.86
C ALA A 164 5.78 18.69 18.20
N ILE A 165 4.50 19.06 18.35
CA ILE A 165 3.38 18.36 17.70
C ILE A 165 3.41 18.59 16.18
N GLY A 166 3.61 19.83 15.72
CA GLY A 166 3.71 20.13 14.29
C GLY A 166 4.90 19.44 13.64
N LEU A 167 6.07 19.48 14.29
CA LEU A 167 7.31 18.89 13.79
C LEU A 167 7.26 17.36 13.81
N SER A 168 6.66 16.74 14.84
CA SER A 168 6.43 15.30 14.86
C SER A 168 5.46 14.84 13.76
N PHE A 169 4.42 15.63 13.47
CA PHE A 169 3.50 15.35 12.37
C PHE A 169 4.18 15.43 11.00
N VAL A 170 4.96 16.49 10.75
CA VAL A 170 5.73 16.65 9.51
C VAL A 170 6.78 15.56 9.36
N LEU A 171 7.48 15.21 10.44
CA LEU A 171 8.48 14.15 10.44
C LEU A 171 7.83 12.79 10.16
N ALA A 172 6.69 12.48 10.78
CA ALA A 172 5.94 11.26 10.52
C ALA A 172 5.45 11.18 9.06
N MET A 173 4.95 12.29 8.52
CA MET A 173 4.58 12.39 7.10
C MET A 173 5.77 12.20 6.17
N ALA A 174 6.93 12.79 6.49
CA ALA A 174 8.16 12.66 5.72
C ALA A 174 8.68 11.21 5.74
N VAL A 175 8.70 10.56 6.91
CA VAL A 175 9.10 9.15 7.05
C VAL A 175 8.15 8.24 6.27
N CYS A 176 6.84 8.44 6.38
CA CYS A 176 5.85 7.70 5.60
C CYS A 176 6.04 7.92 4.09
N TYR A 177 6.30 9.16 3.66
CA TYR A 177 6.53 9.49 2.25
C TYR A 177 7.79 8.83 1.71
N VAL A 178 8.90 8.87 2.46
CA VAL A 178 10.16 8.23 2.09
C VAL A 178 10.02 6.71 2.05
N ALA A 179 9.36 6.11 3.04
CA ALA A 179 9.07 4.67 3.04
C ALA A 179 8.23 4.26 1.82
N MET A 180 7.16 5.02 1.51
CA MET A 180 6.32 4.77 0.33
C MET A 180 7.10 4.95 -0.98
N TRP A 181 7.96 5.96 -1.07
CA TRP A 181 8.79 6.19 -2.25
C TRP A 181 9.81 5.06 -2.45
N TRP A 182 10.45 4.62 -1.37
CA TRP A 182 11.43 3.55 -1.39
C TRP A 182 10.80 2.21 -1.79
N GLU A 183 9.63 1.86 -1.22
CA GLU A 183 8.88 0.65 -1.57
C GLU A 183 8.41 0.66 -3.04
N LYS A 184 7.94 1.83 -3.52
CA LYS A 184 7.55 2.01 -4.92
C LYS A 184 8.73 1.80 -5.88
N ARG A 185 9.90 2.34 -5.55
CA ARG A 185 11.08 2.32 -6.44
C ARG A 185 11.79 0.98 -6.44
N SER A 186 12.05 0.42 -5.26
CA SER A 186 12.90 -0.76 -5.11
C SER A 186 12.14 -2.08 -5.32
N VAL A 187 10.99 -2.24 -4.66
CA VAL A 187 10.27 -3.53 -4.62
C VAL A 187 9.26 -3.63 -5.75
N ILE A 188 8.37 -2.64 -5.88
CA ILE A 188 7.25 -2.72 -6.84
C ILE A 188 7.76 -2.56 -8.29
N GLY A 189 8.74 -1.69 -8.51
CA GLY A 189 9.31 -1.46 -9.84
C GLY A 189 10.04 -2.68 -10.41
N SER A 190 10.93 -3.28 -9.61
CA SER A 190 11.74 -4.44 -10.03
C SER A 190 10.89 -5.69 -10.25
N LEU A 191 9.93 -5.95 -9.36
CA LEU A 191 9.03 -7.09 -9.45
C LEU A 191 8.16 -7.01 -10.71
N ARG A 192 7.60 -5.84 -11.00
CA ARG A 192 6.81 -5.63 -12.23
C ARG A 192 7.63 -5.88 -13.49
N SER A 193 8.85 -5.35 -13.58
CA SER A 193 9.70 -5.56 -14.75
C SER A 193 10.06 -7.04 -14.96
N SER A 194 10.29 -7.77 -13.87
CA SER A 194 10.57 -9.21 -13.92
C SER A 194 9.37 -9.99 -14.47
N LEU A 195 8.17 -9.75 -13.93
CA LEU A 195 6.96 -10.47 -14.34
C LEU A 195 6.55 -10.17 -15.79
N VAL A 196 6.70 -8.92 -16.23
CA VAL A 196 6.47 -8.56 -17.64
C VAL A 196 7.48 -9.26 -18.55
N GLY A 197 8.76 -9.33 -18.14
CA GLY A 197 9.79 -10.05 -18.89
C GLY A 197 9.50 -11.56 -19.01
N VAL A 198 8.97 -12.20 -17.96
CA VAL A 198 8.55 -13.61 -18.02
C VAL A 198 7.35 -13.79 -18.94
N ARG A 199 6.36 -12.90 -18.84
CA ARG A 199 5.15 -12.93 -19.68
C ARG A 199 5.51 -12.85 -21.17
N ASP A 200 6.36 -11.89 -21.52
CA ASP A 200 6.72 -11.64 -22.91
C ASP A 200 7.55 -12.79 -23.49
N LYS A 201 8.34 -13.49 -22.67
CA LYS A 201 9.03 -14.74 -23.06
C LYS A 201 8.07 -15.90 -23.30
N LEU A 202 7.05 -16.07 -22.44
CA LEU A 202 6.06 -17.14 -22.58
C LEU A 202 5.20 -16.95 -23.83
N ILE A 203 4.76 -15.72 -24.10
CA ILE A 203 4.00 -15.37 -25.31
C ILE A 203 4.86 -15.55 -26.57
N GLY A 204 6.17 -15.32 -26.49
CA GLY A 204 7.08 -15.50 -27.63
C GLY A 204 7.52 -16.95 -27.90
N GLN A 205 7.15 -17.90 -27.02
CA GLN A 205 7.43 -19.33 -27.18
C GLN A 205 6.22 -20.14 -27.64
N GLU A 206 5.01 -19.57 -27.58
CA GLU A 206 3.79 -20.09 -28.23
C GLU A 206 3.68 -19.59 -29.68
#